data_AF-A0AAE7DWN3-F1
#
_entry.id   AF-A0AAE7DWN3-F1
#
_cell.length_a   1.000
_cell.length_b   1.000
_cell.length_c   1.000
_cell.angle_alpha   90.00
_cell.angle_beta   90.00
_cell.angle_gamma   90.00
#
_symmetry.space_group_name_H-M   'P 1'
#
loop_
_entity.id
_entity.type
_entity.pdbx_description
1 polymer ?
#
loop_
_entity_poly.entity_id
_entity_poly.type
_entity_poly.pdbx_seq_one_letter_code
_entity_poly.pdbx_strand_id
1 'polypeptide(L)' 'MKTGNPSPPSRHWVALYTFIILLPLVYAIPPFVVENISDNNEVVTIVSVAIIVPLVSYLFLPLAIKIHSAVRS' A
#
# COMPACT_ATOMS: atom_id res chain seq x y z
N MET A 1 23.18 28.30 21.81
CA MET A 1 23.00 26.89 21.37
C MET A 1 21.60 26.75 20.78
N LYS A 2 21.47 26.52 19.46
CA LYS A 2 20.17 26.25 18.82
C LYS A 2 19.86 24.77 18.99
N THR A 3 19.00 24.44 19.94
CA THR A 3 18.42 23.09 20.05
C THR A 3 17.38 22.96 18.93
N GLY A 4 17.78 22.32 17.83
CA GLY A 4 16.85 22.01 16.74
C GLY A 4 15.75 21.10 17.27
N ASN A 5 14.52 21.60 17.30
CA ASN A 5 13.35 20.78 17.59
C ASN A 5 13.30 19.62 16.58
N PRO A 6 13.14 18.36 17.01
CA PRO A 6 12.80 17.29 16.08
C PRO A 6 11.41 17.63 15.55
N SER A 7 11.36 18.25 14.37
CA SER A 7 10.11 18.47 13.67
C SER A 7 9.49 17.09 13.46
N PRO A 8 8.22 16.86 13.84
CA PRO A 8 7.61 15.55 13.68
C PRO A 8 7.77 15.14 12.22
N PRO A 9 8.20 13.89 11.93
CA PRO A 9 8.38 13.43 10.56
C PRO A 9 7.10 13.74 9.80
N SER A 10 7.23 14.57 8.76
CA SER A 10 6.08 15.13 8.07
C SER A 10 5.28 13.96 7.51
N ARG A 11 4.04 13.84 7.98
CA ARG A 11 3.11 12.74 7.65
C ARG A 11 3.01 12.46 6.14
N HIS A 12 3.28 13.47 5.32
CA HIS A 12 3.42 13.40 3.87
C HIS A 12 4.55 12.47 3.41
N TRP A 13 5.72 12.49 4.04
CA TRP A 13 6.85 11.61 3.70
C TRP A 13 6.59 10.14 4.03
N VAL A 14 5.95 9.90 5.18
CA VAL A 14 5.55 8.53 5.55
C VAL A 14 4.51 8.00 4.57
N ALA A 15 3.49 8.79 4.25
CA ALA A 15 2.49 8.43 3.26
C ALA A 15 3.11 8.17 1.88
N LEU A 16 4.05 9.01 1.44
CA LEU A 16 4.74 8.86 0.16
C LEU A 16 5.55 7.57 0.09
N TYR A 17 6.29 7.24 1.15
CA TYR A 17 7.05 5.99 1.21
C TYR A 17 6.13 4.76 1.16
N THR A 18 5.05 4.77 1.95
CA THR A 18 4.06 3.68 1.93
C THR A 18 3.35 3.57 0.58
N PHE A 19 3.08 4.69 -0.09
CA PHE A 19 2.41 4.71 -1.39
C PHE A 19 3.30 4.14 -2.49
N ILE A 20 4.58 4.52 -2.51
CA ILE A 20 5.57 3.96 -3.44
C ILE A 20 5.75 2.46 -3.23
N ILE A 21 5.63 1.95 -2.00
CA ILE A 21 5.68 0.50 -1.73
C ILE A 21 4.39 -0.21 -2.13
N LEU A 22 3.24 0.45 -1.99
CA LEU A 22 1.94 -0.12 -2.34
C LEU A 22 1.76 -0.26 -3.86
N LEU A 23 2.20 0.73 -4.62
CA LEU A 23 2.10 0.79 -6.08
C LEU A 23 2.61 -0.47 -6.81
N PRO A 24 3.86 -0.94 -6.59
CA PRO A 24 4.39 -2.12 -7.26
C PRO A 24 3.63 -3.38 -6.87
N LEU A 25 3.13 -3.46 -5.63
CA LEU A 25 2.31 -4.58 -5.19
C LEU A 25 0.97 -4.61 -5.94
N VAL A 26 0.30 -3.47 -6.04
CA VAL A 26 -0.97 -3.35 -6.79
C VAL A 26 -0.77 -3.63 -8.28
N TYR A 27 0.36 -3.21 -8.86
CA TYR A 27 0.68 -3.45 -10.26
C TYR A 27 1.02 -4.93 -10.57
N ALA A 28 1.52 -5.67 -9.58
CA ALA A 28 1.90 -7.08 -9.77
C ALA A 28 0.71 -8.06 -9.74
N ILE A 29 -0.40 -7.72 -9.08
CA ILE A 29 -1.57 -8.61 -8.98
C ILE A 29 -2.27 -8.84 -10.33
N PRO A 30 -2.57 -7.83 -11.17
CA PRO A 30 -3.27 -8.05 -12.42
C PRO A 30 -2.54 -8.99 -13.39
N PRO A 31 -1.22 -8.83 -13.65
CA PRO A 31 -0.47 -9.78 -14.47
C PRO A 31 -0.54 -11.21 -13.92
N PHE A 32 -0.46 -11.38 -12.60
CA PHE A 32 -0.61 -12.69 -11.95
C PHE A 32 -1.99 -13.29 -12.18
N VAL A 33 -3.05 -12.47 -12.17
CA VAL A 33 -4.42 -12.92 -12.46
C VAL A 33 -4.58 -13.30 -13.93
N VAL A 34 -3.95 -12.58 -14.87
CA VAL A 34 -3.95 -12.95 -16.30
C VAL A 34 -3.33 -14.34 -16.49
N GLU A 35 -2.15 -14.57 -15.93
CA GLU A 35 -1.42 -15.84 -16.10
C GLU A 35 -2.13 -17.04 -15.48
N ASN A 36 -2.97 -16.84 -14.44
CA ASN A 36 -3.56 -17.93 -13.67
C ASN A 36 -5.08 -18.12 -13.87
N ILE A 37 -5.82 -17.11 -14.35
CA ILE A 37 -7.29 -17.13 -14.36
C ILE A 37 -7.87 -17.02 -15.78
N SER A 38 -7.60 -15.94 -16.51
CA SER A 38 -8.22 -15.69 -17.82
C SER A 38 -7.52 -14.58 -18.59
N ASP A 39 -7.48 -14.69 -19.92
CA ASP A 39 -7.01 -13.64 -20.84
C ASP A 39 -8.03 -12.50 -21.07
N ASN A 40 -9.25 -12.63 -20.54
CA ASN A 40 -10.28 -11.60 -20.70
C ASN A 40 -10.00 -10.41 -19.77
N ASN A 41 -9.59 -9.27 -20.35
CA ASN A 41 -9.23 -8.05 -19.63
C ASN A 41 -10.29 -7.56 -18.61
N GLU A 42 -11.59 -7.72 -18.92
CA GLU A 42 -12.68 -7.34 -18.01
C GLU A 42 -12.70 -8.21 -16.76
N VAL A 43 -12.59 -9.54 -16.94
CA VAL A 43 -12.56 -10.52 -15.85
C VAL A 43 -11.33 -10.31 -14.99
N VAL A 44 -10.17 -10.12 -15.61
CA VAL A 44 -8.90 -9.84 -14.93
C VAL A 44 -9.03 -8.60 -14.05
N THR A 45 -9.61 -7.53 -14.58
CA THR A 45 -9.76 -6.28 -13.83
C THR A 45 -10.69 -6.45 -12.63
N ILE A 46 -11.85 -7.09 -12.83
CA ILE A 46 -12.83 -7.33 -11.76
C ILE A 46 -12.22 -8.22 -10.66
N VAL A 47 -11.58 -9.32 -11.03
CA VAL A 47 -10.95 -10.25 -10.08
C VAL A 47 -9.79 -9.59 -9.35
N SER A 48 -8.94 -8.83 -10.07
CA SER A 48 -7.83 -8.10 -9.47
C SER A 48 -8.33 -7.08 -8.46
N VAL A 49 -9.34 -6.27 -8.80
CA VAL A 49 -9.92 -5.30 -7.86
C VAL A 49 -10.55 -6.00 -6.67
N ALA A 50 -11.29 -7.10 -6.89
CA ALA A 50 -11.89 -7.89 -5.82
C ALA A 50 -10.86 -8.49 -4.84
N ILE A 51 -9.62 -8.73 -5.29
CA ILE A 51 -8.51 -9.20 -4.45
C ILE A 51 -7.76 -8.04 -3.79
N ILE A 52 -7.44 -6.99 -4.55
CA ILE A 52 -6.63 -5.85 -4.08
C ILE A 52 -7.40 -5.06 -3.01
N VAL A 53 -8.69 -4.79 -3.19
CA VAL A 53 -9.49 -3.97 -2.25
C VAL A 53 -9.46 -4.54 -0.82
N PRO A 54 -9.76 -5.83 -0.57
CA PRO A 54 -9.66 -6.40 0.77
C PRO A 54 -8.21 -6.50 1.25
N LEU A 55 -7.23 -6.78 0.38
CA LEU A 55 -5.81 -6.75 0.75
C LEU A 55 -5.40 -5.37 1.28
N VAL A 56 -5.77 -4.30 0.59
CA VAL A 56 -5.41 -2.94 1.00
C VAL A 56 -6.18 -2.53 2.27
N SER A 57 -7.49 -2.79 2.34
CA SER A 57 -8.31 -2.42 3.50
C SER A 57 -7.99 -3.21 4.77
N TYR A 58 -7.71 -4.51 4.66
CA TYR A 58 -7.51 -5.38 5.83
C TYR A 58 -6.04 -5.71 6.12
N LEU A 59 -5.13 -5.58 5.14
CA LEU A 59 -3.71 -5.83 5.38
C LEU A 59 -2.94 -4.51 5.49
N PHE A 60 -3.07 -3.61 4.52
CA PHE A 60 -2.28 -2.38 4.48
C PHE A 60 -2.77 -1.31 5.44
N LEU A 61 -4.07 -1.16 5.65
CA LEU A 61 -4.62 -0.22 6.63
C LEU A 61 -4.10 -0.51 8.06
N PRO A 62 -4.19 -1.74 8.61
CA PRO A 62 -3.62 -2.02 9.92
C PRO A 62 -2.09 -1.99 9.93
N LEU A 63 -1.41 -2.35 8.84
CA LEU A 63 0.05 -2.18 8.72
C LEU A 63 0.44 -0.71 8.81
N ALA A 64 -0.26 0.18 8.11
CA ALA A 64 -0.04 1.60 8.17
C ALA A 64 -0.25 2.12 9.59
N ILE A 65 -1.34 1.73 10.26
CA ILE A 65 -1.61 2.11 11.66
C ILE A 65 -0.51 1.59 12.59
N LYS A 66 -0.10 0.33 12.43
CA LYS A 66 0.93 -0.34 13.26
C LYS A 66 2.32 0.27 13.05
N ILE A 67 2.69 0.60 11.81
CA ILE A 67 3.94 1.29 11.50
C ILE A 67 3.89 2.72 12.06
N HIS A 68 2.78 3.43 11.90
CA HIS A 68 2.64 4.78 12.43
C HIS A 68 2.69 4.80 13.97
N SER A 69 2.15 3.77 14.65
CA SER A 69 2.30 3.63 16.10
C SER A 69 3.71 3.21 16.51
N ALA A 70 4.35 2.31 15.75
CA ALA A 70 5.71 1.85 16.04
C ALA A 70 6.77 2.94 15.80
N VAL A 71 6.57 3.82 14.83
CA VAL A 71 7.43 4.97 14.55
C VAL A 71 7.27 6.10 15.58
N ARG A 72 6.17 6.11 16.35
CA ARG A 72 5.89 7.13 17.38
C ARG A 72 6.21 6.66 18.81
N SER A 73 6.45 5.37 19.04
CA SER A 73 6.94 4.82 20.32
C SER A 73 8.46 4.86 20.38
#